data_AF-A0A656GJU8-F1
#
_entry.id   AF-A0A656GJU8-F1
#
_cell.length_a   1.000
_cell.length_b   1.000
_cell.length_c   1.000
_cell.angle_alpha   90.00
_cell.angle_beta   90.00
_cell.angle_gamma   90.00
#
_symmetry.space_group_name_H-M   'P 1'
#
loop_
_entity.id
_entity.type
_entity.pdbx_description
1 polymer ?
#
loop_
_entity_poly.entity_id
_entity_poly.type
_entity_poly.pdbx_seq_one_letter_code
_entity_poly.pdbx_strand_id
1 'polypeptide(L)'
;MAGLPVVWAMAGGSIAALLWGDLHMPLAWIAQQTLRGADSSTLASIPLFLLAGELMNRGGLTLRIMRVAEHCFGRLRGGLGLVNVATAFVYGG
;
A
#
# COMPACT_ATOMS: atom_id res chain seq x y z
N MET A 1 -13.85 -10.07 -22.58
CA MET A 1 -12.98 -9.71 -21.44
C MET A 1 -13.89 -9.46 -20.25
N ALA A 2 -14.19 -10.50 -19.48
CA ALA A 2 -15.06 -10.39 -18.31
C ALA A 2 -14.33 -9.56 -17.26
N GLY A 3 -14.91 -8.44 -16.83
CA GLY A 3 -14.33 -7.53 -15.83
C GLY A 3 -14.29 -8.12 -14.42
N LEU A 4 -13.86 -9.38 -14.27
CA LEU A 4 -13.66 -9.99 -12.97
C LEU A 4 -12.41 -9.38 -12.31
N PRO A 5 -12.48 -9.07 -11.01
CA PRO A 5 -11.31 -8.70 -10.23
C PRO A 5 -10.19 -9.73 -10.38
N VAL A 6 -8.95 -9.25 -10.51
CA VAL A 6 -7.74 -10.07 -10.74
C VAL A 6 -7.63 -11.24 -9.74
N VAL A 7 -8.04 -11.02 -8.49
CA VAL A 7 -8.04 -12.03 -7.43
C VAL A 7 -8.85 -13.26 -7.83
N TRP A 8 -10.05 -13.09 -8.37
CA TRP A 8 -10.93 -14.20 -8.75
C TRP A 8 -10.42 -14.95 -9.98
N ALA A 9 -9.84 -14.23 -10.93
CA ALA A 9 -9.21 -14.84 -12.11
C ALA A 9 -7.99 -15.70 -11.71
N MET A 10 -7.15 -15.19 -10.82
CA MET A 10 -5.96 -15.90 -10.33
C MET A 10 -6.31 -17.09 -9.43
N ALA A 11 -7.29 -16.91 -8.53
CA ALA A 11 -7.76 -17.98 -7.65
C ALA A 11 -8.41 -19.12 -8.44
N GLY A 12 -9.30 -18.80 -9.38
CA GLY A 12 -9.94 -19.79 -10.25
C GLY A 12 -8.93 -20.55 -11.11
N GLY A 13 -7.96 -19.85 -11.70
CA GLY A 13 -6.88 -20.48 -12.48
C GLY A 13 -5.99 -21.41 -11.64
N SER A 14 -5.63 -20.99 -10.42
CA SER A 14 -4.82 -21.82 -9.51
C SER A 14 -5.56 -23.06 -9.05
N ILE A 15 -6.85 -22.94 -8.72
CA ILE A 15 -7.68 -24.10 -8.30
C ILE A 15 -7.89 -25.07 -9.48
N ALA A 16 -8.15 -24.55 -10.68
CA ALA A 16 -8.27 -25.38 -11.87
C ALA A 16 -6.96 -26.14 -12.18
N ALA A 17 -5.81 -25.48 -12.04
CA ALA A 17 -4.51 -26.11 -12.25
C ALA A 17 -4.20 -27.19 -11.21
N LEU A 18 -4.67 -27.04 -9.96
CA LEU A 18 -4.50 -28.05 -8.90
C LEU A 18 -5.41 -29.26 -9.06
N LEU A 19 -6.61 -29.08 -9.62
CA LEU A 19 -7.59 -30.15 -9.81
C LEU A 19 -7.41 -30.91 -11.13
N TRP A 20 -6.97 -30.24 -12.19
CA TRP A 20 -6.79 -30.83 -13.53
C TRP A 20 -5.34 -30.99 -13.98
N GLY A 21 -4.40 -30.26 -13.39
CA GLY A 21 -2.98 -30.59 -13.54
C GLY A 21 -2.69 -31.78 -12.64
N ASP A 22 -1.97 -32.78 -13.14
CA ASP A 22 -1.46 -33.96 -12.40
C ASP A 22 -0.44 -33.59 -11.27
N LEU A 23 -0.67 -32.46 -10.62
CA LEU A 23 0.15 -31.88 -9.60
C LEU A 23 -0.28 -32.47 -8.26
N HIS A 24 0.27 -33.64 -7.94
CA HIS A 24 0.15 -34.28 -6.62
C HIS A 24 0.93 -33.49 -5.54
N MET A 25 0.67 -32.18 -5.43
CA MET A 25 1.28 -31.33 -4.43
C MET A 25 0.59 -31.54 -3.09
N PRO A 26 1.35 -31.80 -2.01
CA PRO A 26 0.79 -31.88 -0.66
C PRO A 26 0.05 -30.58 -0.33
N LEU A 27 -1.13 -30.69 0.29
CA LEU A 27 -1.92 -29.53 0.73
C LEU A 27 -1.11 -28.56 1.63
N ALA A 28 -0.10 -29.09 2.33
CA ALA A 28 0.88 -28.33 3.09
C ALA A 28 1.64 -27.28 2.25
N TRP A 29 1.90 -27.55 0.97
CA TRP A 29 2.60 -26.61 0.08
C TRP A 29 1.75 -25.36 -0.20
N ILE A 30 0.44 -25.53 -0.39
CA ILE A 30 -0.51 -24.41 -0.57
C ILE A 30 -0.60 -23.57 0.70
N ALA A 31 -0.67 -24.22 1.87
CA ALA A 31 -0.67 -23.53 3.16
C ALA A 31 0.63 -22.72 3.36
N GLN A 32 1.79 -23.29 3.01
CA GLN A 32 3.08 -22.58 3.04
C GLN A 32 3.13 -21.39 2.09
N GLN A 33 2.58 -21.51 0.88
CA GLN A 33 2.59 -20.42 -0.10
C GLN A 33 1.65 -19.28 0.32
N THR A 34 0.55 -19.60 1.00
CA THR A 34 -0.39 -18.61 1.55
C THR A 34 0.25 -17.87 2.73
N LEU A 35 0.95 -18.60 3.62
CA LEU A 35 1.72 -18.01 4.71
C LEU A 35 2.86 -17.12 4.18
N ARG A 36 3.57 -17.54 3.14
CA ARG A 36 4.61 -16.70 2.47
C ARG A 36 4.05 -15.41 1.89
N GLY A 37 2.82 -15.42 1.37
CA GLY A 37 2.13 -14.20 0.93
C GLY A 37 1.77 -13.29 2.11
N ALA A 38 1.37 -13.89 3.23
CA ALA A 38 1.04 -13.18 4.47
C ALA A 38 2.29 -12.60 5.18
N ASP A 39 3.43 -13.28 5.09
CA ASP A 39 4.73 -12.83 5.60
C ASP A 39 5.40 -11.79 4.68
N SER A 40 4.70 -11.29 3.66
CA SER A 40 5.25 -10.24 2.80
C SER A 40 5.52 -8.97 3.60
N SER A 41 6.72 -8.39 3.42
CA SER A 41 7.11 -7.13 4.06
C SER A 41 6.07 -6.02 3.87
N THR A 42 5.30 -6.08 2.78
CA THR A 42 4.19 -5.17 2.47
C THR A 42 3.09 -5.16 3.54
N LEU A 43 2.68 -6.32 4.05
CA LEU A 43 1.62 -6.41 5.06
C LEU A 43 2.09 -5.83 6.40
N ALA A 44 3.37 -5.99 6.74
CA ALA A 44 4.00 -5.36 7.90
C ALA A 44 4.26 -3.85 7.69
N SER A 45 4.47 -3.40 6.45
CA SER A 45 4.61 -1.98 6.12
C SER A 45 3.33 -1.18 6.39
N ILE A 46 2.14 -1.75 6.14
CA ILE A 46 0.85 -1.06 6.38
C ILE A 46 0.72 -0.53 7.81
N PRO A 47 0.85 -1.36 8.88
CA PRO A 47 0.74 -0.87 10.25
C PRO A 47 1.88 0.08 10.64
N LEU A 48 3.09 -0.13 10.12
CA LEU A 48 4.23 0.78 10.33
C LEU A 48 3.99 2.16 9.72
N PHE A 49 3.45 2.23 8.50
CA PHE A 49 3.06 3.49 7.86
C PHE A 49 1.90 4.16 8.61
N LEU A 50 0.92 3.39 9.09
CA LEU A 50 -0.16 3.93 9.91
C LEU A 50 0.36 4.50 11.23
N LEU A 51 1.28 3.79 11.91
CA LEU A 51 1.93 4.24 13.13
C LEU A 51 2.76 5.50 12.88
N ALA A 52 3.55 5.52 11.81
CA ALA A 52 4.34 6.68 11.40
C ALA A 52 3.44 7.89 11.11
N GLY A 53 2.34 7.69 10.38
CA GLY A 53 1.34 8.74 10.11
C GLY A 53 0.75 9.31 11.39
N GLU A 54 0.34 8.46 12.34
CA GLU A 54 -0.19 8.90 13.64
C GLU A 54 0.89 9.59 14.49
N LEU A 55 2.13 9.12 14.46
CA LEU A 55 3.26 9.75 15.13
C LEU A 55 3.57 11.13 14.55
N MET A 56 3.53 11.29 13.22
CA MET A 56 3.71 12.59 12.56
C MET A 56 2.59 13.57 12.92
N ASN A 57 1.35 13.07 12.98
CA ASN A 57 0.17 13.84 13.33
C ASN A 57 0.23 14.31 14.80
N ARG A 58 0.44 13.38 15.74
CA ARG A 58 0.54 13.71 17.18
C ARG A 58 1.81 14.46 17.55
N GLY A 59 2.92 14.16 16.88
CA GLY A 59 4.21 14.83 17.09
C GLY A 59 4.27 16.25 16.51
N GLY A 60 3.22 16.70 15.82
CA GLY A 60 3.17 18.03 15.19
C GLY A 60 4.14 18.19 14.03
N LEU A 61 4.75 17.10 13.55
CA LEU A 61 5.63 17.11 12.38
C LEU A 61 4.83 17.53 11.14
N THR A 62 3.58 17.09 11.05
CA THR A 62 2.67 17.43 9.96
C THR A 62 2.55 18.95 9.77
N LEU A 63 2.32 19.67 10.88
CA LEU A 63 2.22 21.13 10.87
C LEU A 63 3.55 21.82 10.54
N ARG A 64 4.68 21.25 10.96
CA ARG A 64 6.01 21.77 10.64
C ARG A 64 6.30 21.67 9.14
N ILE A 65 5.99 20.52 8.53
CA ILE A 65 6.16 20.30 7.07
C ILE A 65 5.25 21.24 6.30
N MET A 66 3.98 21.40 6.70
CA MET A 66 3.06 22.34 6.08
C MET A 66 3.59 23.77 6.11
N ARG A 67 4.10 24.26 7.25
CA ARG A 67 4.70 25.60 7.32
C ARG A 67 5.88 25.76 6.37
N VAL A 68 6.75 24.75 6.24
CA VAL A 68 7.88 24.80 5.30
C VAL A 68 7.35 24.89 3.86
N ALA A 69 6.36 24.07 3.50
CA ALA A 69 5.74 24.11 2.18
C ALA A 69 5.07 25.47 1.91
N GLU A 70 4.38 26.06 2.89
CA GLU A 70 3.80 27.40 2.81
C GLU A 70 4.86 28.48 2.59
N HIS A 71 6.01 28.41 3.27
CA HIS A 71 7.10 29.37 3.05
C HIS A 71 7.71 29.25 1.65
N CYS A 72 7.80 28.03 1.10
CA CYS A 72 8.34 27.79 -0.23
C CYS A 72 7.36 28.19 -1.35
N PHE A 73 6.08 27.81 -1.24
CA PHE A 73 5.12 27.88 -2.34
C PHE A 73 3.93 28.82 -2.10
N GLY A 74 3.73 29.32 -0.87
CA GLY A 74 2.57 30.13 -0.49
C GLY A 74 2.47 31.49 -1.18
N ARG A 75 3.58 32.02 -1.71
CA ARG A 75 3.62 33.32 -2.43
C ARG A 75 3.22 33.21 -3.91
N LEU A 76 3.06 31.99 -4.44
CA LEU A 76 2.68 31.76 -5.84
C LEU A 76 1.15 31.85 -6.01
N ARG A 77 0.67 32.28 -7.18
CA ARG A 77 -0.76 32.23 -7.53
C ARG A 77 -1.21 30.77 -7.57
N GLY A 78 -2.18 30.40 -6.73
CA GLY A 78 -2.58 29.00 -6.51
C GLY A 78 -1.73 28.26 -5.46
N GLY A 79 -0.91 28.98 -4.68
CA GLY A 79 0.07 28.44 -3.73
C GLY A 79 -0.48 27.41 -2.75
N LEU A 80 -1.71 27.57 -2.27
CA LEU A 80 -2.34 26.59 -1.36
C LEU A 80 -2.47 25.18 -1.98
N GLY A 81 -2.71 25.09 -3.30
CA GLY A 81 -2.74 23.81 -4.02
C GLY A 81 -1.35 23.16 -4.12
N LEU A 82 -0.33 23.97 -4.43
CA LEU A 82 1.07 23.51 -4.47
C LEU A 82 1.55 23.08 -3.08
N VAL A 83 1.18 23.80 -2.03
CA VAL A 83 1.45 23.42 -0.64
C VAL A 83 0.82 22.06 -0.33
N ASN A 84 -0.45 21.86 -0.69
CA ASN A 84 -1.13 20.58 -0.43
C ASN A 84 -0.46 19.41 -1.14
N VAL A 85 -0.11 19.56 -2.43
CA VAL A 85 0.60 18.53 -3.21
C VAL A 85 2.00 18.27 -2.63
N ALA A 86 2.76 19.32 -2.33
CA ALA A 86 4.10 19.20 -1.76
C ALA A 86 4.07 18.49 -0.40
N THR A 87 3.08 18.81 0.44
CA THR A 87 2.93 18.18 1.75
C THR A 87 2.48 16.72 1.60
N ALA A 88 1.53 16.43 0.71
CA ALA A 88 1.08 15.06 0.40
C ALA A 88 2.21 14.18 -0.15
N PHE A 89 3.09 14.73 -0.99
CA PHE A 89 4.26 14.03 -1.49
C PHE A 89 5.23 13.62 -0.37
N VAL A 90 5.39 14.45 0.66
CA VAL A 90 6.25 14.14 1.81
C VAL A 90 5.61 13.09 2.74
N TYR A 91 4.28 13.00 2.81
CA TYR A 91 3.59 11.97 3.62
C TYR A 91 3.42 10.62 2.93
N GLY A 92 3.11 10.64 1.63
CA GLY A 92 2.76 9.45 0.85
C GLY A 92 3.89 8.92 -0.04
N GLY A 93 5.02 9.64 -0.10
CA GLY A 93 6.25 9.21 -0.75
C GLY A 93 7.10 8.28 0.11
#